data_AF-A0A1Y5EWZ3-F1
#
_entry.id   AF-A0A1Y5EWZ3-F1
#
_cell.length_a   1.000
_cell.length_b   1.000
_cell.length_c   1.000
_cell.angle_alpha   90.00
_cell.angle_beta   90.00
_cell.angle_gamma   90.00
#
_symmetry.space_group_name_H-M   'P 1'
#
loop_
_entity.id
_entity.type
_entity.pdbx_description
1 polymer ?
#
loop_
_entity_poly.entity_id
_entity_poly.type
_entity_poly.pdbx_seq_one_letter_code
_entity_poly.pdbx_strand_id
1 'polypeptide(L)'
;LTAKGLITVRNAKVVALKDRNKVKALVADENKDRNALYAEIARANGHPEWQADIQSTFASRWVSKAAKGWWYNNGSKWQQK
;
A
#
# COMPACT_ATOMS: atom_id res chain seq x y z
N LEU A 1 -4.25 -2.56 -2.62
CA LEU A 1 -2.85 -2.15 -2.89
C LEU A 1 -2.85 -1.05 -3.94
N THR A 2 -1.87 -0.16 -3.91
CA THR A 2 -1.67 0.90 -4.92
C THR A 2 -0.35 0.67 -5.65
N ALA A 3 -0.17 1.33 -6.79
CA ALA A 3 1.09 1.36 -7.54
C ALA A 3 2.29 1.89 -6.71
N LYS A 4 2.03 2.54 -5.56
CA LYS A 4 3.06 3.05 -4.65
C LYS A 4 3.34 2.12 -3.48
N GLY A 5 2.94 0.84 -3.51
CA GLY A 5 3.19 -0.04 -2.36
C GLY A 5 2.47 0.47 -1.10
N LEU A 6 1.29 1.05 -1.27
CA LEU A 6 0.44 1.47 -0.15
C LEU A 6 -0.90 0.73 -0.23
N ILE A 7 -1.70 0.82 0.82
CA ILE A 7 -3.09 0.34 0.82
C ILE A 7 -4.08 1.50 0.75
N THR A 8 -5.25 1.22 0.20
CA THR A 8 -6.38 2.14 0.15
C THR A 8 -7.68 1.37 0.18
N VAL A 9 -8.76 2.02 0.61
CA VAL A 9 -10.10 1.44 0.64
C VAL A 9 -10.71 1.54 -0.75
N ARG A 10 -11.00 0.41 -1.38
CA ARG A 10 -11.65 0.38 -2.71
C ARG A 10 -13.09 0.89 -2.67
N ASN A 11 -13.86 0.43 -1.70
CA ASN A 11 -15.27 0.80 -1.56
C ASN A 11 -15.63 0.99 -0.08
N ALA A 12 -15.62 2.24 0.39
CA ALA A 12 -15.99 2.54 1.77
C ALA A 12 -17.49 2.31 2.07
N LYS A 13 -18.34 2.20 1.04
CA LYS A 13 -19.79 2.01 1.23
C LYS A 13 -20.13 0.62 1.80
N VAL A 14 -19.28 -0.39 1.57
CA VAL A 14 -19.45 -1.73 2.15
C VAL A 14 -19.02 -1.81 3.63
N VAL A 15 -18.35 -0.77 4.13
CA VAL A 15 -18.00 -0.65 5.55
C VAL A 15 -19.15 0.03 6.28
N ALA A 16 -19.62 -0.58 7.38
CA ALA A 16 -20.65 0.00 8.23
C ALA A 16 -20.23 1.39 8.72
N LEU A 17 -21.18 2.34 8.76
CA LEU A 17 -20.87 3.76 9.00
C LEU A 17 -20.05 3.97 10.29
N LYS A 18 -20.40 3.25 11.37
CA LYS A 18 -19.71 3.29 12.66
C LYS A 18 -18.22 2.89 12.59
N ASP A 19 -17.85 2.06 11.62
CA ASP A 19 -16.49 1.50 11.49
C ASP A 19 -15.62 2.27 10.49
N ARG A 20 -16.20 3.18 9.69
CA ARG A 20 -15.46 3.86 8.61
C ARG A 20 -14.28 4.68 9.10
N ASN A 21 -14.44 5.39 10.22
CA ASN A 21 -13.35 6.18 10.80
C ASN A 21 -12.23 5.28 11.32
N LYS A 22 -12.57 4.14 11.92
CA LYS A 22 -11.59 3.13 12.35
C LYS A 22 -10.83 2.57 11.16
N VAL A 23 -11.51 2.19 10.08
CA VAL A 23 -10.86 1.70 8.85
C VAL A 23 -9.95 2.76 8.24
N LYS A 24 -10.38 4.03 8.21
CA LYS A 24 -9.56 5.14 7.71
C LYS A 24 -8.27 5.31 8.54
N ALA A 25 -8.38 5.25 9.87
CA ALA A 25 -7.22 5.33 10.76
C ALA A 25 -6.25 4.16 10.53
N LEU A 26 -6.76 2.92 10.50
CA LEU A 26 -5.94 1.73 10.25
C LEU A 26 -5.21 1.79 8.89
N VAL A 27 -5.87 2.31 7.85
CA VAL A 27 -5.23 2.51 6.54
C VAL A 27 -4.13 3.57 6.59
N ALA A 28 -4.32 4.63 7.38
CA ALA A 28 -3.30 5.66 7.56
C ALA A 28 -2.09 5.12 8.33
N ASP A 29 -2.33 4.38 9.42
CA ASP A 29 -1.28 3.80 10.27
C ASP A 29 -0.45 2.78 9.48
N GLU A 30 -1.08 1.83 8.78
CA GLU A 30 -0.37 0.86 7.93
C GLU A 30 0.47 1.55 6.84
N ASN A 31 -0.06 2.62 6.23
CA ASN A 31 0.70 3.36 5.22
C ASN A 31 1.87 4.15 5.82
N LYS A 32 1.74 4.64 7.06
CA LYS A 32 2.85 5.26 7.81
C LYS A 32 3.94 4.22 8.07
N ASP A 33 3.56 3.03 8.53
CA ASP A 33 4.49 1.95 8.82
C ASP A 33 5.22 1.47 7.56
N ARG A 34 4.52 1.36 6.43
CA ARG A 34 5.15 1.03 5.13
C ARG A 34 6.16 2.08 4.69
N ASN A 35 5.82 3.36 4.79
CA ASN A 35 6.75 4.43 4.44
C ASN A 35 7.98 4.43 5.34
N ALA A 36 7.80 4.21 6.65
CA ALA A 36 8.90 4.06 7.58
C ALA A 36 9.78 2.86 7.23
N LEU A 37 9.18 1.70 6.93
CA LEU A 37 9.90 0.51 6.48
C LEU A 37 10.77 0.80 5.24
N TYR A 38 10.22 1.47 4.22
CA TYR A 38 10.98 1.79 3.01
C TYR A 38 12.15 2.74 3.28
N ALA A 39 11.93 3.77 4.11
CA ALA A 39 12.97 4.69 4.52
C ALA A 39 14.08 3.99 5.32
N GLU A 40 13.70 3.11 6.25
CA GLU A 40 14.65 2.35 7.08
C GLU A 40 15.46 1.36 6.25
N ILE A 41 14.85 0.67 5.28
CA ILE A 41 15.59 -0.19 4.34
C ILE A 41 16.58 0.66 3.54
N ALA A 42 16.17 1.81 2.99
CA ALA A 42 17.03 2.70 2.21
C ALA A 42 18.24 3.17 3.05
N ARG A 43 17.97 3.65 4.27
CA ARG A 43 18.98 4.10 5.23
C ARG A 43 19.93 2.98 5.65
N ALA A 44 19.42 1.80 5.95
CA ALA A 44 20.22 0.63 6.34
C ALA A 44 21.15 0.15 5.20
N ASN A 45 20.80 0.42 3.95
CA ASN A 45 21.64 0.14 2.78
C ASN A 45 22.59 1.30 2.42
N GLY A 46 22.61 2.41 3.19
CA GLY A 46 23.46 3.57 2.91
C GLY A 46 23.00 4.45 1.75
N HIS A 47 21.78 4.22 1.24
CA HIS A 47 21.21 4.91 0.08
C HIS A 47 19.80 5.43 0.37
N PRO A 48 19.63 6.50 1.17
CA PRO A 48 18.32 7.09 1.47
C PRO A 48 17.50 7.45 0.22
N GLU A 49 18.18 7.78 -0.89
CA GLU A 49 17.58 8.10 -2.18
C GLU A 49 16.83 6.92 -2.82
N TRP A 50 17.14 5.67 -2.42
CA TRP A 50 16.48 4.47 -2.95
C TRP A 50 15.07 4.25 -2.42
N GLN A 51 14.58 5.04 -1.48
CA GLN A 51 13.28 4.81 -0.85
C GLN A 51 12.15 4.65 -1.90
N ALA A 52 12.14 5.47 -2.94
CA ALA A 52 11.12 5.39 -4.01
C ALA A 52 11.23 4.10 -4.84
N ASP A 53 12.45 3.66 -5.15
CA ASP A 53 12.71 2.43 -5.91
C ASP A 53 12.39 1.18 -5.08
N ILE A 54 12.72 1.20 -3.79
CA ILE A 54 12.33 0.17 -2.82
C ILE A 54 10.80 0.08 -2.77
N GLN A 55 10.11 1.20 -2.59
CA GLN A 55 8.65 1.26 -2.58
C GLN A 55 8.03 0.67 -3.85
N SER A 56 8.56 1.02 -5.03
CA SER A 56 8.13 0.49 -6.33
C SER A 56 8.33 -1.03 -6.44
N THR A 57 9.49 -1.51 -5.98
CA THR A 57 9.83 -2.94 -5.96
C THR A 57 8.85 -3.74 -5.10
N PHE A 58 8.57 -3.26 -3.88
CA PHE A 58 7.59 -3.90 -3.00
C PHE A 58 6.18 -3.86 -3.59
N ALA A 59 5.77 -2.74 -4.20
CA ALA A 59 4.46 -2.63 -4.87
C ALA A 59 4.28 -3.73 -5.93
N SER A 60 5.26 -3.88 -6.82
CA SER A 60 5.26 -4.89 -7.88
C SER A 60 5.22 -6.32 -7.29
N ARG A 61 6.05 -6.60 -6.29
CA ARG A 61 6.08 -7.91 -5.62
C ARG A 61 4.77 -8.25 -4.94
N TRP A 62 4.14 -7.31 -4.24
CA TRP A 62 2.86 -7.55 -3.58
C TRP A 62 1.71 -7.78 -4.55
N VAL A 63 1.63 -7.02 -5.65
CA VAL A 63 0.63 -7.26 -6.69
C VAL A 63 0.86 -8.62 -7.37
N SER A 64 2.11 -8.99 -7.63
CA SER A 64 2.48 -10.29 -8.20
C SER A 64 2.07 -11.47 -7.30
N LYS A 65 2.26 -11.32 -5.98
CA LYS A 65 1.99 -12.36 -4.97
C LYS A 65 0.58 -12.30 -4.38
N ALA A 66 -0.23 -11.31 -4.74
CA ALA A 66 -1.59 -11.19 -4.24
C ALA A 66 -2.42 -12.42 -4.66
N ALA A 67 -3.30 -12.86 -3.77
CA ALA A 67 -4.21 -13.96 -4.06
C ALA A 67 -5.16 -13.62 -5.22
N LYS A 68 -5.60 -14.64 -5.96
CA LYS A 68 -6.63 -14.50 -7.00
C LYS A 68 -7.87 -13.81 -6.42
N GLY A 69 -8.41 -12.84 -7.15
CA GLY A 69 -9.55 -12.05 -6.72
C GLY A 69 -9.20 -10.80 -5.93
N TRP A 70 -7.93 -10.59 -5.56
CA TRP A 70 -7.48 -9.38 -4.87
C TRP A 70 -7.54 -8.15 -5.77
N TRP A 71 -7.95 -7.01 -5.20
CA TRP A 71 -8.03 -5.74 -5.93
C TRP A 71 -6.83 -4.83 -5.66
N TYR A 72 -6.32 -4.23 -6.73
CA TYR A 72 -5.28 -3.22 -6.66
C TYR A 72 -5.59 -2.05 -7.59
N ASN A 73 -5.10 -0.87 -7.24
CA ASN A 73 -5.19 0.32 -8.06
C ASN A 73 -3.84 0.56 -8.73
N ASN A 74 -3.82 0.55 -10.06
CA ASN A 74 -2.59 0.70 -10.85
C ASN A 74 -2.15 2.16 -11.06
N GLY A 75 -2.73 3.10 -10.32
CA GLY A 75 -2.50 4.55 -10.44
C GLY A 75 -3.62 5.29 -11.19
N SER A 76 -4.45 4.58 -11.96
CA SER A 76 -5.57 5.18 -12.71
C SER A 76 -6.84 4.35 -12.64
N LYS A 77 -6.73 3.02 -12.59
CA LYS A 77 -7.88 2.10 -12.60
C LYS A 77 -7.71 1.01 -11.55
N TRP A 78 -8.85 0.50 -11.09
CA TRP A 78 -8.89 -0.72 -10.28
C TRP A 78 -8.77 -1.94 -11.18
N GLN A 79 -7.92 -2.88 -10.77
CA GLN A 79 -7.70 -4.16 -11.41
C GLN A 79 -7.81 -5.28 -10.38
N GLN A 80 -8.19 -6.46 -10.85
CA GLN A 80 -8.30 -7.67 -10.04
C GLN A 80 -7.22 -8.66 -10.47
N LYS A 81 -6.58 -9.31 -9.51
CA LYS A 81 -5.55 -10.33 -9.73
C LYS A 81 -6.15 -11.68 -10.09
#